data_AF-A0A560D4N2-F1
#
_entry.id   AF-A0A560D4N2-F1
#
_cell.length_a   1.000
_cell.length_b   1.000
_cell.length_c   1.000
_cell.angle_alpha   90.00
_cell.angle_beta   90.00
_cell.angle_gamma   90.00
#
_symmetry.space_group_name_H-M   'P 1'
#
loop_
_entity.id
_entity.type
_entity.pdbx_description
1 polymer ?
#
loop_
_entity_poly.entity_id
_entity_poly.type
_entity_poly.pdbx_seq_one_letter_code
_entity_poly.pdbx_strand_id
1 'polypeptide(L)' 'MGELKLYSMKAAFDEIMATAVKRQHELQRIVGDLLTAEINEKQARPIKYQLTIAKLPLAKDIADFQFDWHADQSDAPQ' A
#
# COMPACT_ATOMS: atom_id res chain seq x y z
N MET A 1 7.00 -14.88 -13.34
CA MET A 1 7.04 -13.74 -12.38
C MET A 1 7.21 -14.16 -10.92
N GLY A 2 6.83 -15.38 -10.50
CA GLY A 2 7.00 -15.82 -9.10
C GLY A 2 8.45 -15.91 -8.63
N GLU A 3 9.36 -16.40 -9.48
CA GLU A 3 10.80 -16.52 -9.15
C GLU A 3 11.48 -15.16 -8.99
N LEU A 4 11.09 -14.15 -9.78
CA LEU A 4 11.60 -12.78 -9.66
C LEU A 4 10.92 -11.97 -8.54
N LYS A 5 9.98 -12.58 -7.79
CA LYS A 5 9.19 -11.93 -6.73
C LYS A 5 8.41 -10.69 -7.20
N LEU A 6 8.02 -10.64 -8.47
CA LEU A 6 7.28 -9.53 -9.09
C LEU A 6 5.76 -9.74 -8.92
N TYR A 7 5.31 -9.76 -7.67
CA TYR A 7 3.95 -10.18 -7.34
C TYR A 7 2.90 -9.15 -7.75
N SER A 8 3.20 -7.86 -7.64
CA SER A 8 2.25 -6.80 -7.99
C SER A 8 2.15 -6.61 -9.48
N MET A 9 3.25 -6.75 -10.22
CA MET A 9 3.22 -6.88 -11.68
C MET A 9 2.31 -8.01 -12.12
N LYS A 10 2.43 -9.19 -11.49
CA LYS A 10 1.57 -10.33 -11.80
C LYS A 10 0.10 -10.01 -11.51
N ALA A 11 -0.19 -9.35 -10.38
CA ALA A 11 -1.56 -9.04 -9.97
C ALA A 11 -2.22 -7.99 -10.89
N ALA A 12 -1.45 -7.01 -11.38
CA ALA A 12 -1.96 -5.95 -12.25
C ALA A 12 -1.90 -6.29 -13.75
N PHE A 13 -1.34 -7.44 -14.12
CA PHE A 13 -1.04 -7.78 -15.51
C PHE A 13 -2.28 -7.76 -16.41
N ASP A 14 -3.34 -8.47 -16.04
CA ASP A 14 -4.54 -8.60 -16.88
C ASP A 14 -5.20 -7.25 -17.15
N GLU A 15 -5.29 -6.39 -16.13
CA GLU A 15 -5.87 -5.06 -16.23
C GLU A 15 -5.03 -4.12 -17.12
N ILE A 16 -3.71 -4.13 -16.93
CA ILE A 16 -2.78 -3.31 -17.72
C ILE A 16 -2.80 -3.78 -19.18
N MET A 17 -2.78 -5.09 -19.43
CA MET A 17 -2.84 -5.65 -20.79
C MET A 17 -4.16 -5.34 -21.49
N ALA A 18 -5.30 -5.48 -20.79
CA ALA A 18 -6.60 -5.12 -21.36
C ALA A 18 -6.65 -3.64 -21.77
N THR A 19 -6.08 -2.76 -20.95
CA THR A 19 -5.98 -1.33 -21.25
C THR A 19 -5.03 -1.05 -22.40
N ALA A 20 -3.87 -1.70 -22.40
CA ALA A 20 -2.83 -1.54 -23.42
C ALA A 20 -3.30 -1.95 -24.81
N VAL A 21 -4.01 -3.07 -24.92
CA VAL A 21 -4.59 -3.53 -26.20
C VAL A 21 -5.64 -2.54 -26.69
N LYS A 22 -6.55 -2.10 -25.80
CA LYS A 22 -7.63 -1.16 -26.16
C LYS A 22 -7.09 0.20 -26.64
N ARG A 23 -5.98 0.65 -26.06
CA ARG A 23 -5.37 1.97 -26.33
C ARG A 23 -4.15 1.92 -27.24
N GLN A 24 -3.81 0.74 -27.76
CA GLN A 24 -2.61 0.48 -28.57
C GLN A 24 -1.34 1.08 -27.96
N HIS A 25 -1.12 0.81 -26.67
CA HIS A 25 0.09 1.28 -26.00
C HIS A 25 1.33 0.61 -26.59
N GLU A 26 2.35 1.42 -26.85
CA GLU A 26 3.70 0.94 -27.18
C GLU A 26 4.26 0.05 -26.06
N LEU A 27 5.07 -0.95 -26.44
CA LEU A 27 5.63 -1.93 -25.50
C LEU A 27 6.38 -1.28 -24.33
N GLN A 28 7.10 -0.19 -24.60
CA GLN A 28 7.83 0.58 -23.58
C GLN A 28 6.91 1.11 -22.49
N ARG A 29 5.70 1.53 -22.87
CA ARG A 29 4.70 2.04 -21.93
C ARG A 29 4.09 0.91 -21.10
N ILE A 30 3.79 -0.24 -21.72
CA ILE A 30 3.27 -1.42 -21.01
C ILE A 30 4.27 -1.88 -19.94
N VAL A 31 5.55 -1.96 -20.30
CA VAL A 31 6.62 -2.31 -19.36
C VAL A 31 6.72 -1.27 -18.25
N GLY A 32 6.62 0.03 -18.57
CA GLY A 32 6.57 1.10 -17.59
C GLY A 32 5.43 0.95 -16.59
N ASP A 33 4.20 0.76 -17.08
CA ASP A 33 3.00 0.62 -16.25
C ASP A 33 3.11 -0.59 -15.29
N LEU A 34 3.63 -1.71 -15.79
CA LEU A 34 3.91 -2.89 -14.97
C LEU A 34 4.98 -2.61 -13.89
N LEU A 35 6.09 -1.98 -14.26
CA LEU A 35 7.16 -1.64 -13.30
C LEU A 35 6.67 -0.67 -12.24
N THR A 36 5.85 0.32 -12.61
CA THR A 36 5.23 1.26 -11.67
C THR A 36 4.36 0.53 -10.65
N ALA A 37 3.58 -0.47 -11.06
CA ALA A 37 2.78 -1.29 -10.14
C ALA A 37 3.65 -2.01 -9.09
N GLU A 38 4.81 -2.55 -9.51
CA GLU A 38 5.76 -3.18 -8.59
C GLU A 38 6.39 -2.19 -7.61
N ILE A 39 6.81 -1.03 -8.12
CA ILE A 39 7.45 0.02 -7.31
C ILE A 39 6.47 0.54 -6.26
N ASN A 40 5.22 0.80 -6.65
CA ASN A 40 4.20 1.32 -5.76
C ASN A 40 3.92 0.37 -4.60
N GLU A 41 3.81 -0.95 -4.84
CA GLU A 41 3.64 -1.90 -3.73
C GLU A 41 4.87 -1.97 -2.83
N LYS A 42 6.08 -1.90 -3.39
CA LYS A 42 7.32 -1.86 -2.59
C LYS A 42 7.39 -0.62 -1.70
N GLN A 43 6.95 0.53 -2.20
CA GLN A 43 6.86 1.78 -1.44
C GLN A 43 5.71 1.76 -0.40
N ALA A 44 4.60 1.10 -0.71
CA ALA A 44 3.47 0.97 0.21
C ALA A 44 3.75 -0.02 1.35
N ARG A 45 4.63 -1.01 1.15
CA ARG A 45 4.91 -2.06 2.14
C ARG A 45 5.41 -1.52 3.49
N PRO A 46 6.40 -0.61 3.58
CA PRO A 46 6.81 0.00 4.85
C PRO A 46 5.65 0.69 5.57
N ILE A 47 4.79 1.41 4.84
CA ILE A 47 3.62 2.10 5.39
C ILE A 47 2.65 1.07 5.99
N LYS A 48 2.30 0.01 5.23
CA LYS A 48 1.45 -1.08 5.72
C LYS A 48 2.02 -1.74 6.99
N TYR A 49 3.33 -1.97 7.04
CA TYR A 49 4.00 -2.49 8.23
C TYR A 49 3.90 -1.53 9.43
N GLN A 50 4.17 -0.24 9.23
CA GLN A 50 4.07 0.76 10.29
C GLN A 50 2.64 0.90 10.82
N LEU A 51 1.63 0.93 9.94
CA LEU A 51 0.22 0.92 10.35
C LEU A 51 -0.12 -0.32 11.19
N THR A 52 0.40 -1.49 10.79
CA THR A 52 0.18 -2.74 11.53
C THR A 52 0.81 -2.70 12.92
N ILE A 53 2.05 -2.20 13.03
CA ILE A 53 2.75 -2.04 14.32
C ILE A 53 2.01 -1.03 15.21
N ALA A 54 1.56 0.08 14.62
CA ALA A 54 0.80 1.11 15.32
C ALA A 54 -0.62 0.65 15.71
N LYS A 55 -1.05 -0.55 15.29
CA LYS A 55 -2.43 -1.05 15.46
C LYS A 55 -3.48 -0.05 15.00
N LEU A 56 -3.17 0.70 13.94
CA LEU A 56 -4.07 1.73 13.45
C LEU A 56 -5.34 1.03 12.94
N PRO A 57 -6.54 1.43 13.39
CA PRO A 57 -7.78 0.80 12.99
C PRO A 57 -7.99 0.99 11.48
N LEU A 58 -8.52 -0.04 10.80
CA LEU A 58 -9.01 0.15 9.44
C LEU A 58 -10.21 1.10 9.47
N ALA A 59 -10.51 1.75 8.35
CA ALA A 59 -11.57 2.76 8.27
C ALA A 59 -12.94 2.31 8.81
N LYS A 60 -13.25 1.02 8.67
CA LYS A 60 -14.47 0.38 9.19
C LYS A 60 -14.48 0.18 10.72
N ASP A 61 -13.31 0.13 11.34
CA ASP A 61 -13.11 -0.14 12.76
C ASP A 61 -12.80 1.15 13.55
N ILE A 62 -12.88 2.33 12.90
CA ILE A 62 -12.64 3.64 13.53
C ILE A 62 -13.61 3.90 14.68
N ALA A 63 -14.85 3.44 14.56
CA ALA A 63 -15.88 3.66 15.58
C ALA A 63 -15.52 3.01 16.93
N ASP A 64 -14.76 1.93 16.90
CA ASP A 64 -14.35 1.16 18.09
C ASP A 64 -12.95 1.53 18.57
N PHE A 65 -12.31 2.53 17.95
CA PHE A 65 -10.95 2.91 18.30
C PHE A 65 -10.92 3.77 19.58
N GLN A 66 -10.24 3.25 20.60
CA GLN A 66 -10.00 3.96 21.85
C GLN A 66 -8.58 4.53 21.86
N PHE A 67 -8.45 5.84 22.05
CA PHE A 67 -7.17 6.48 22.30
C PHE A 67 -6.80 6.30 23.77
N ASP A 68 -5.79 5.48 24.06
CA ASP A 68 -5.17 5.42 25.39
C ASP A 68 -4.38 6.71 25.63
N TRP A 69 -5.07 7.73 26.14
CA TRP A 69 -4.42 8.94 26.63
C TRP A 69 -3.75 8.63 27.97
N HIS A 70 -2.44 8.36 27.94
CA HIS A 70 -1.63 8.44 29.13
C HIS A 70 -1.33 9.92 29.41
N ALA A 71 -2.16 10.54 30.26
CA ALA A 71 -1.74 11.76 30.93
C ALA A 71 -0.54 11.40 31.79
N ASP A 72 0.65 11.88 31.42
CA ASP A 72 1.78 11.89 32.34
C ASP A 72 1.37 12.74 33.55
N GLN A 73 1.17 12.11 34.71
CA GLN A 73 0.70 12.73 35.96
C GLN A 73 1.79 13.57 36.64
N SER A 74 2.77 14.07 35.88
CA SER A 74 3.88 14.87 36.40
C SER A 74 3.58 16.36 36.48
N ASP A 75 2.45 16.83 35.93
CA ASP A 75 2.11 18.26 35.81
C ASP A 75 0.94 18.69 36.72
N ALA A 76 0.92 18.20 37.96
CA ALA A 76 0.03 18.73 39.00
C ALA A 76 0.68 19.96 39.66
N PRO A 77 0.08 21.16 39.59
CA PRO A 77 0.59 22.32 40.31
C PRO A 77 0.44 22.12 41.82
N GLN A 78 1.55 22.36 42.55
CA GLN A 78 1.62 22.33 44.01
C GLN A 78 0.76 23.43 44.65
#